data_AF-A0A235EH60-F1
#
_entry.id   AF-A0A235EH60-F1
#
_cell.length_a   1.000
_cell.length_b   1.000
_cell.length_c   1.000
_cell.angle_alpha   90.00
_cell.angle_beta   90.00
_cell.angle_gamma   90.00
#
_symmetry.space_group_name_H-M   'P 1'
#
loop_
_entity.id
_entity.type
_entity.pdbx_description
1 polymer ?
#
loop_
_entity_poly.entity_id
_entity_poly.type
_entity_poly.pdbx_seq_one_letter_code
_entity_poly.pdbx_strand_id
1 'polypeptide(L)'
;MSDNQTAARLLERLRHKGLHLSATAEGNLQVWPAVWLDEATSELIRQHKPGLLALLSAAAVDVLEDDRHRCRDCYHLQRKGNCAMAAQGRLPGVPEWYTPHKDVLQRCHRFCALPY
;
A
#
# COMPACT_ATOMS: atom_id res chain seq x y z
N MET A 1 -12.87 27.79 2.82
CA MET A 1 -11.82 26.76 2.68
C MET A 1 -12.52 25.53 2.13
N SER A 2 -12.20 25.08 0.93
CA SER A 2 -12.92 23.99 0.28
C SER A 2 -12.63 22.66 0.98
N ASP A 3 -13.60 21.76 1.12
CA ASP A 3 -13.44 20.46 1.79
C ASP A 3 -12.24 19.66 1.25
N ASN A 4 -11.91 19.82 -0.03
CA ASN A 4 -10.74 19.22 -0.67
C ASN A 4 -9.40 19.71 -0.11
N GLN A 5 -9.29 20.98 0.31
CA GLN A 5 -8.05 21.52 0.89
C GLN A 5 -7.81 20.93 2.29
N THR A 6 -8.86 20.75 3.08
CA THR A 6 -8.78 20.11 4.40
C THR A 6 -8.43 18.63 4.26
N ALA A 7 -9.06 17.92 3.31
CA ALA A 7 -8.74 16.53 3.01
C ALA A 7 -7.29 16.34 2.51
N ALA A 8 -6.76 17.25 1.69
CA ALA A 8 -5.39 17.19 1.21
C ALA A 8 -4.37 17.32 2.34
N ARG A 9 -4.57 18.28 3.25
CA ARG A 9 -3.72 18.46 4.44
C ARG A 9 -3.80 17.26 5.39
N LEU A 10 -4.98 16.65 5.51
CA LEU A 10 -5.13 15.40 6.28
C LEU A 10 -4.35 14.25 5.63
N LEU A 11 -4.47 14.05 4.32
CA LEU A 11 -3.75 13.00 3.58
C LEU A 11 -2.23 13.15 3.75
N GLU A 12 -1.71 14.36 3.61
CA GLU A 12 -0.28 14.66 3.81
C GLU A 12 0.17 14.35 5.24
N ARG A 13 -0.62 14.76 6.25
CA ARG A 13 -0.33 14.45 7.66
C ARG A 13 -0.33 12.94 7.94
N LEU A 14 -1.24 12.18 7.33
CA LEU A 14 -1.29 10.72 7.47
C LEU A 14 -0.05 10.06 6.85
N ARG A 15 0.36 10.52 5.65
CA ARG A 15 1.58 10.05 4.99
C ARG A 15 2.84 10.33 5.81
N HIS A 16 2.96 11.50 6.43
CA HIS A 16 4.08 11.82 7.32
C HIS A 16 4.14 10.94 8.58
N LYS A 17 3.00 10.41 9.03
CA LYS A 17 2.93 9.42 10.11
C LYS A 17 3.20 7.99 9.64
N GLY A 18 3.50 7.79 8.35
CA GLY A 18 3.69 6.47 7.74
C GLY A 18 2.40 5.69 7.48
N LEU A 19 1.24 6.37 7.51
CA LEU A 19 -0.03 5.79 7.07
C LEU A 19 -0.22 6.03 5.56
N HIS A 20 -0.38 4.95 4.83
CA HIS A 20 -0.70 4.90 3.42
C HIS A 20 -2.20 4.78 3.23
N LEU A 21 -2.76 5.64 2.38
CA LEU A 21 -4.17 5.64 2.02
C LEU A 21 -4.30 5.45 0.51
N SER A 22 -5.16 4.53 0.10
CA SER A 22 -5.52 4.31 -1.30
C SER A 22 -7.04 4.23 -1.46
N ALA A 23 -7.54 4.64 -2.63
CA ALA A 23 -8.92 4.42 -3.02
C ALA A 23 -9.03 3.07 -3.74
N THR A 24 -10.05 2.28 -3.42
CA THR A 24 -10.37 1.05 -4.14
C THR A 24 -11.27 1.37 -5.34
N ALA A 25 -11.31 0.47 -6.32
CA ALA A 25 -12.19 0.60 -7.49
C ALA A 25 -13.68 0.66 -7.11
N GLU A 26 -14.04 0.09 -5.96
CA GLU A 26 -15.40 0.09 -5.39
C GLU A 26 -15.73 1.38 -4.60
N GLY A 27 -14.83 2.37 -4.59
CA GLY A 27 -15.03 3.64 -3.89
C GLY A 27 -14.83 3.57 -2.37
N ASN A 28 -14.03 2.61 -1.89
CA ASN A 28 -13.65 2.52 -0.49
C ASN A 28 -12.25 3.05 -0.24
N LEU A 29 -11.94 3.40 1.01
CA LEU A 29 -10.59 3.76 1.42
C LEU A 29 -9.93 2.56 2.09
N GLN A 30 -8.73 2.23 1.65
CA GLN A 30 -7.83 1.31 2.34
C GLN A 30 -6.75 2.12 3.05
N VAL A 31 -6.40 1.67 4.26
CA VAL A 31 -5.40 2.31 5.13
C VAL A 31 -4.39 1.25 5.59
N TRP A 32 -3.10 1.55 5.48
CA TRP A 32 -2.02 0.66 5.95
C TRP A 32 -0.86 1.45 6.56
N PRO A 33 -0.20 0.96 7.63
CA PRO A 33 -0.55 -0.25 8.38
C PRO A 33 -1.73 -0.02 9.32
N ALA A 34 -2.69 -0.96 9.34
CA ALA A 34 -3.89 -0.85 10.16
C ALA A 34 -3.59 -0.80 11.68
N VAL A 35 -2.42 -1.29 12.10
CA VAL A 35 -1.98 -1.23 13.51
C VAL A 35 -1.69 0.20 13.99
N TRP A 36 -1.49 1.15 13.08
CA TRP A 36 -1.27 2.57 13.40
C TRP A 36 -2.54 3.40 13.26
N LEU A 37 -3.67 2.75 12.99
CA LEU A 37 -4.96 3.38 12.86
C LEU A 37 -5.67 3.38 14.22
N ASP A 38 -5.45 4.44 15.01
CA ASP A 38 -6.20 4.67 16.24
C ASP A 38 -7.65 5.14 15.95
N GLU A 39 -8.53 5.10 16.96
CA GLU A 39 -9.94 5.47 16.82
C GLU A 39 -10.10 6.94 16.38
N ALA A 40 -9.25 7.84 16.91
CA ALA A 40 -9.30 9.26 16.57
C ALA A 40 -8.94 9.50 15.08
N THR A 41 -7.96 8.77 14.57
CA THR A 41 -7.52 8.83 13.18
C THR A 41 -8.55 8.20 12.25
N SER A 42 -9.15 7.08 12.67
CA SER A 42 -10.28 6.45 11.96
C SER A 42 -11.44 7.42 11.79
N GLU A 43 -11.77 8.14 12.86
CA GLU A 43 -12.87 9.09 12.86
C GLU A 43 -12.58 10.29 11.95
N LEU A 44 -11.36 10.83 12.00
CA LEU A 44 -10.93 11.89 11.08
C LEU A 44 -10.98 11.45 9.61
N ILE A 45 -10.58 10.21 9.30
CA ILE A 45 -10.68 9.66 7.94
C ILE A 45 -12.14 9.51 7.52
N ARG A 46 -13.04 9.04 8.41
CA ARG A 46 -14.48 8.92 8.12
C ARG A 46 -15.10 10.28 7.81
N GLN A 47 -14.81 11.31 8.60
CA GLN A 47 -15.34 12.66 8.43
C GLN A 47 -14.93 13.29 7.09
N HIS A 48 -13.73 12.99 6.60
CA HIS A 48 -13.21 13.54 5.35
C HIS A 48 -13.20 12.54 4.18
N LYS A 49 -13.89 11.39 4.32
CA LYS A 49 -13.89 10.30 3.31
C LYS A 49 -14.19 10.77 1.88
N PRO A 50 -15.22 11.61 1.62
CA PRO A 50 -15.53 12.03 0.24
C PRO A 50 -14.39 12.84 -0.40
N GLY A 51 -13.78 13.76 0.35
CA GLY A 51 -12.66 14.57 -0.14
C GLY A 51 -11.39 13.74 -0.34
N LEU A 52 -11.11 12.78 0.56
CA LEU A 52 -9.99 11.85 0.42
C LEU A 52 -10.15 10.95 -0.82
N LEU A 53 -11.35 10.42 -1.05
CA LEU A 53 -11.65 9.64 -2.26
C LEU A 53 -11.48 10.48 -3.52
N ALA A 54 -12.01 11.71 -3.55
CA ALA A 54 -11.86 12.59 -4.71
C ALA A 54 -10.38 12.86 -5.03
N LEU A 55 -9.55 13.11 -4.02
CA LEU A 55 -8.10 13.34 -4.20
C LEU A 55 -7.36 12.08 -4.67
N LEU A 56 -7.64 10.92 -4.07
CA LEU A 56 -6.97 9.67 -4.40
C LEU A 56 -7.40 9.12 -5.77
N SER A 57 -8.68 9.29 -6.12
CA SER A 57 -9.21 8.90 -7.44
C SER A 57 -8.80 9.87 -8.55
N ALA A 58 -8.65 11.16 -8.27
CA ALA A 58 -8.13 12.13 -9.24
C ALA A 58 -6.61 11.95 -9.47
N ALA A 59 -5.84 11.64 -8.41
CA ALA A 59 -4.42 11.30 -8.54
C ALA A 59 -4.19 10.01 -9.34
N ALA A 60 -5.15 9.08 -9.34
CA ALA A 60 -5.08 7.86 -10.13
C ALA A 60 -5.17 8.09 -11.66
N VAL A 61 -5.55 9.29 -12.12
CA VAL A 61 -5.62 9.63 -13.54
C VAL A 61 -4.28 10.12 -14.11
N ASP A 62 -3.32 10.54 -13.27
CA ASP A 62 -2.06 11.16 -13.76
C ASP A 62 -0.76 10.55 -13.21
N VAL A 63 -0.85 9.45 -12.46
CA VAL A 63 0.30 8.58 -12.19
C VAL A 63 -0.21 7.15 -12.21
N LEU A 64 0.05 6.40 -13.28
CA LEU A 64 0.15 4.95 -13.14
C LEU A 64 1.37 4.75 -12.23
N GLU A 65 1.15 4.75 -10.92
CA GLU A 65 2.21 4.52 -9.93
C GLU A 65 2.93 3.24 -10.36
N ASP A 66 4.25 3.34 -10.51
CA ASP A 66 5.06 2.17 -10.79
C ASP A 66 4.98 1.24 -9.57
N ASP A 67 4.02 0.33 -9.60
CA ASP A 67 3.70 -0.69 -8.62
C ASP A 67 4.71 -1.86 -8.63
N ARG A 68 5.81 -1.72 -9.39
CA ARG A 68 6.92 -2.66 -9.32
C ARG A 68 7.70 -2.41 -8.04
N HIS A 69 8.02 -3.50 -7.35
CA HIS A 69 8.82 -3.49 -6.14
C HIS A 69 10.00 -4.43 -6.28
N ARG A 70 11.08 -4.20 -5.52
CA ARG A 70 12.19 -5.14 -5.43
C ARG A 70 11.88 -6.16 -4.33
N CYS A 71 12.18 -7.43 -4.56
CA CYS A 71 11.96 -8.44 -3.52
C CYS A 71 12.79 -8.22 -2.26
N ARG A 72 13.92 -7.49 -2.33
CA ARG A 72 14.69 -7.09 -1.14
C ARG A 72 13.90 -6.20 -0.17
N ASP A 73 12.91 -5.48 -0.68
CA ASP A 73 12.07 -4.57 0.12
C ASP A 73 10.82 -5.27 0.66
N CYS A 74 10.67 -6.58 0.40
CA CYS A 74 9.50 -7.37 0.76
C CYS A 74 9.73 -8.13 2.08
N TYR A 75 8.80 -8.00 3.01
CA TYR A 75 8.73 -8.74 4.28
C TYR A 75 8.77 -10.26 4.10
N HIS A 76 8.28 -10.78 2.97
CA HIS A 76 8.25 -12.21 2.69
C HIS A 76 9.56 -12.79 2.15
N LEU A 77 10.59 -11.96 1.90
CA LEU A 77 11.90 -12.45 1.52
C LEU A 77 12.58 -13.10 2.72
N GLN A 78 12.87 -14.40 2.62
CA GLN A 78 13.56 -15.12 3.68
C GLN A 78 15.07 -14.86 3.65
N ARG A 79 15.76 -15.06 4.79
CA ARG A 79 17.22 -14.89 4.90
C ARG A 79 18.01 -15.71 3.87
N LYS A 80 17.52 -16.91 3.52
CA LYS A 80 18.11 -17.79 2.51
C LYS A 80 17.86 -17.32 1.06
N GLY A 81 17.07 -16.27 0.86
CA GLY A 81 16.79 -15.67 -0.44
C GLY A 81 15.53 -16.18 -1.14
N ASN A 82 14.89 -17.22 -0.62
CA ASN A 82 13.64 -17.76 -1.15
C ASN A 82 12.41 -16.96 -0.69
N CYS A 83 11.33 -17.04 -1.46
CA CYS A 83 10.08 -16.34 -1.15
C CYS A 83 9.20 -17.17 -0.21
N ALA A 84 8.81 -16.62 0.95
CA ALA A 84 7.92 -17.31 1.88
C ALA A 84 6.53 -17.59 1.30
N MET A 85 6.03 -16.73 0.41
CA MET A 85 4.73 -16.93 -0.25
C MET A 85 4.78 -18.04 -1.31
N ALA A 86 5.90 -18.18 -2.02
CA ALA A 86 6.11 -19.32 -2.91
C ALA A 86 6.14 -20.62 -2.12
N ALA A 87 6.94 -20.67 -1.04
CA ALA A 87 7.09 -21.85 -0.19
C ALA A 87 5.77 -22.32 0.47
N GLN A 88 4.77 -21.45 0.55
CA GLN A 88 3.42 -21.78 1.05
C GLN A 88 2.42 -22.11 -0.07
N GLY A 89 2.85 -22.18 -1.33
CA GLY A 89 1.98 -22.40 -2.49
C GLY A 89 1.05 -21.21 -2.79
N ARG A 90 1.37 -20.00 -2.31
CA ARG A 90 0.50 -18.81 -2.40
C ARG A 90 0.84 -17.86 -3.55
N LEU A 91 1.80 -18.23 -4.38
CA LEU A 91 2.15 -17.54 -5.64
C LEU A 91 1.73 -18.43 -6.83
N PRO A 92 0.65 -18.07 -7.55
CA PRO A 92 0.20 -18.84 -8.71
C PRO A 92 1.28 -18.95 -9.79
N GLY A 93 1.46 -20.14 -10.35
CA GLY A 93 2.43 -20.38 -11.44
C GLY A 93 3.91 -20.34 -11.02
N VAL A 94 4.19 -20.27 -9.72
CA VAL A 94 5.54 -20.18 -9.17
C VAL A 94 5.81 -21.41 -8.29
N PRO A 95 6.93 -22.13 -8.47
CA PRO A 95 7.23 -23.32 -7.67
C PRO A 95 7.52 -22.97 -6.20
N GLU A 96 7.30 -23.92 -5.29
CA GLU A 96 7.49 -23.71 -3.84
C GLU A 96 8.93 -23.37 -3.46
N TRP A 97 9.91 -23.82 -4.26
CA TRP A 97 11.34 -23.52 -4.11
C TRP A 97 11.78 -22.24 -4.83
N TYR A 98 10.85 -21.35 -5.20
CA TYR A 98 11.18 -20.14 -5.93
C TYR A 98 12.08 -19.17 -5.14
N THR A 99 13.16 -18.76 -5.82
CA THR A 99 14.13 -17.78 -5.33
C THR A 99 14.08 -16.56 -6.26
N PRO A 100 13.45 -15.45 -5.85
CA PRO A 100 13.32 -14.27 -6.70
C PRO A 100 14.66 -13.54 -6.88
N HIS A 101 14.80 -12.84 -8.01
CA HIS A 101 15.87 -11.86 -8.16
C HIS A 101 15.59 -10.65 -7.26
N LYS A 102 16.47 -10.42 -6.27
CA LYS A 102 16.25 -9.44 -5.19
C LYS A 102 16.20 -7.99 -5.67
N ASP A 103 16.87 -7.70 -6.78
CA ASP A 103 17.10 -6.35 -7.30
C ASP A 103 16.22 -5.92 -8.46
N VAL A 104 15.52 -6.87 -9.08
CA VAL A 104 14.70 -6.57 -10.24
C VAL A 104 13.37 -6.01 -9.76
N LEU A 105 13.01 -4.84 -10.32
CA LEU A 105 11.68 -4.27 -10.18
C LEU A 105 10.68 -5.19 -10.89
N GLN A 106 9.77 -5.77 -10.12
CA GLN A 106 8.74 -6.68 -10.61
C GLN A 106 7.41 -6.41 -9.92
N ARG A 107 6.32 -6.64 -10.62
CA ARG A 107 4.97 -6.60 -10.03
C ARG A 107 4.74 -7.88 -9.25
N CYS A 108 4.31 -7.75 -8.00
CA CYS A 108 3.97 -8.89 -7.16
C CYS A 108 2.72 -8.56 -6.33
N HIS A 109 1.62 -9.26 -6.60
CA HIS A 109 0.34 -9.06 -5.89
C HIS A 109 0.39 -9.52 -4.41
N ARG A 110 1.48 -10.15 -3.97
CA ARG A 110 1.75 -10.49 -2.56
C ARG A 110 2.89 -9.66 -1.97
N PHE A 111 3.30 -8.57 -2.61
CA PHE A 111 4.30 -7.68 -2.04
C PHE A 111 3.79 -7.12 -0.71
N CYS A 112 4.67 -7.11 0.29
CA CYS A 112 4.41 -6.53 1.61
C CYS A 112 5.68 -5.77 1.98
N ALA A 113 5.63 -4.44 2.00
CA ALA A 113 6.81 -3.63 2.28
C ALA A 113 7.37 -3.93 3.68
N LEU A 114 8.69 -3.96 3.81
CA LEU A 114 9.34 -3.91 5.12
C LEU A 114 8.94 -2.61 5.84
N PRO A 115 8.63 -2.65 7.16
CA PRO A 115 8.51 -1.43 7.93
C PRO A 115 9.88 -0.73 7.96
N TYR A 116 9.91 0.56 7.57
CA TYR A 116 11.10 1.40 7.67
C TYR A 116 11.41 1.77 9.12
#